data_AF-A0A934HV09-F1
#
_entry.id   AF-A0A934HV09-F1
#
_cell.length_a   1.000
_cell.length_b   1.000
_cell.length_c   1.000
_cell.angle_alpha   90.00
_cell.angle_beta   90.00
_cell.angle_gamma   90.00
#
_symmetry.space_group_name_H-M   'P 1'
#
loop_
_entity.id
_entity.type
_entity.pdbx_description
1 polymer ?
#
loop_
_entity_poly.entity_id
_entity_poly.type
_entity_poly.pdbx_seq_one_letter_code
_entity_poly.pdbx_strand_id
1 'polypeptide(L)'
;MDFKPGNGFEQIKVSDKLDDVVEKAINRAIKDKKKKLIKKSKINKISIAVASIFILFITSIKFMPVFAQVLSSVTMGPSITRELQYHYDKNVGTIVKEGLAQNINESKTDKNIKVTINSIVADDKNLFVFYTLNGKGNKEGLKNLLLQNFKIVDDKGNDLLDSTFNYYTELPAMLYNRDGDFLLTFNKKYRCIVTSLGNNIKNYGQNEETYGALEISSRDGSKIPEKLNLRFMSFTEAYKMSYSKENYDNFLLKFNREPVSIKGDWGFNLKIDQKLARKEAETYSNIKFSANHTDFNIKSFKIYPTRIETKIQLGKNKIDSSQCYSIGRTFTQNRKYGDNRLPYLVDEKGNKYMLSDNDFKEMDDDKCINLDFQSCYFNNSKELYLVINELNYNNGSQNFVEDIGEVKIRIK
;
A
#
# COMPACT_ATOMS: atom_id res chain seq x y z
N MET A 1 73.04 26.96 81.47
CA MET A 1 71.82 26.31 80.92
C MET A 1 71.56 26.99 79.60
N ASP A 2 71.97 26.36 78.49
CA ASP A 2 71.77 26.85 77.13
C ASP A 2 70.64 26.05 76.48
N PHE A 3 69.52 26.70 76.18
CA PHE A 3 68.42 26.09 75.45
C PHE A 3 68.56 26.41 73.96
N LYS A 4 68.99 25.40 73.20
CA LYS A 4 68.94 25.37 71.73
C LYS A 4 67.48 25.22 71.28
N PRO A 5 66.94 26.10 70.42
CA PRO A 5 65.69 25.80 69.75
C PRO A 5 65.91 24.69 68.71
N GLY A 6 65.31 23.52 68.97
CA GLY A 6 64.74 22.72 67.89
C GLY A 6 63.66 23.58 67.22
N ASN A 7 63.52 23.61 65.90
CA ASN A 7 63.08 22.50 65.08
C ASN A 7 63.48 22.83 63.63
N GLY A 8 64.09 21.88 62.92
CA GLY A 8 64.80 22.04 61.63
C GLY A 8 63.94 22.41 60.40
N PHE A 9 63.13 23.46 60.48
CA PHE A 9 62.37 23.99 59.35
C PHE A 9 63.14 25.03 58.52
N GLU A 10 64.26 25.56 59.01
CA GLU A 10 65.08 26.54 58.30
C GLU A 10 65.95 25.93 57.18
N GLN A 11 65.92 24.60 56.99
CA GLN A 11 66.71 23.89 55.97
C GLN A 11 65.88 23.19 54.88
N ILE A 12 64.58 23.48 54.76
CA ILE A 12 63.80 22.94 53.64
C ILE A 12 64.12 23.76 52.39
N LYS A 13 65.06 23.24 51.60
CA LYS A 13 65.39 23.80 50.28
C LYS A 13 64.20 23.62 49.36
N VAL A 14 63.52 24.72 49.02
CA VAL A 14 62.46 24.74 48.01
C VAL A 14 63.06 24.23 46.71
N SER A 15 62.48 23.16 46.16
CA SER A 15 63.03 22.49 44.97
C SER A 15 62.71 23.30 43.71
N ASP A 16 63.71 23.51 42.85
CA ASP A 16 63.55 24.13 41.53
C ASP A 16 62.53 23.39 40.63
N LYS A 17 62.16 22.15 40.98
CA LYS A 17 61.09 21.40 40.32
C LYS A 17 59.69 21.94 40.61
N LEU A 18 59.51 22.75 41.66
CA LEU A 18 58.21 23.31 42.02
C LEU A 18 57.74 24.31 40.95
N ASP A 19 58.65 25.15 40.46
CA ASP A 19 58.35 26.14 39.43
C ASP A 19 58.01 25.47 38.09
N ASP A 20 58.73 24.42 37.70
CA ASP A 20 58.43 23.63 36.49
C ASP A 20 57.07 22.90 36.59
N VAL A 21 56.69 22.46 37.80
CA VAL A 21 55.35 21.87 38.05
C VAL A 21 54.25 22.92 37.98
N VAL A 22 54.46 24.11 38.54
CA VAL A 22 53.52 25.22 38.48
C VAL A 22 53.36 25.72 37.04
N GLU A 23 54.45 25.89 36.30
CA GLU A 23 54.43 26.31 34.91
C GLU A 23 53.73 25.27 34.02
N LYS A 24 54.01 23.98 34.22
CA LYS A 24 53.30 22.89 33.51
C LYS A 24 51.81 22.85 33.85
N ALA A 25 51.43 23.11 35.09
CA ALA A 25 50.04 23.16 35.51
C ALA A 25 49.28 24.35 34.88
N ILE A 26 49.88 25.54 34.87
CA ILE A 26 49.34 26.74 34.23
C ILE A 26 49.22 26.53 32.72
N ASN A 27 50.27 26.00 32.08
CA ASN A 27 50.26 25.74 30.64
C ASN A 27 49.25 24.65 30.24
N ARG A 28 49.00 23.64 31.09
CA ARG A 28 47.89 22.68 30.90
C ARG A 28 46.54 23.36 31.00
N ALA A 29 46.32 24.19 32.01
CA ALA A 29 45.05 24.90 32.20
C ALA A 29 44.72 25.85 31.03
N ILE A 30 45.74 26.55 30.49
CA ILE A 30 45.59 27.43 29.32
C ILE A 30 45.28 26.61 28.05
N LYS A 31 45.99 25.49 27.82
CA LYS A 31 45.73 24.58 26.68
C LYS A 31 44.33 23.95 26.75
N ASP A 32 43.86 23.59 27.94
CA ASP A 32 42.54 22.99 28.14
C ASP A 32 41.40 24.02 27.99
N LYS A 33 41.60 25.28 28.39
CA LYS A 33 40.67 26.39 28.05
C LYS A 33 40.57 26.61 26.53
N LYS A 34 41.70 26.64 25.81
CA LYS A 34 41.71 26.79 24.34
C LYS A 34 41.08 25.58 23.62
N LYS A 35 41.33 24.34 24.07
CA LYS A 35 40.71 23.13 23.50
C LYS A 35 39.20 23.06 23.74
N LYS A 36 38.69 23.50 24.91
CA LYS A 36 37.24 23.57 25.18
C LYS A 36 36.52 24.62 24.32
N LEU A 37 37.15 25.78 24.07
CA LEU A 37 36.59 26.83 23.20
C LEU A 37 36.59 26.41 21.72
N ILE A 38 37.66 25.77 21.24
CA ILE A 38 37.76 25.31 19.84
C ILE A 38 36.85 24.10 19.57
N LYS A 39 36.66 23.18 20.54
CA LYS A 39 35.64 22.11 20.44
C LYS A 39 34.21 22.65 20.45
N LYS A 40 33.87 23.65 21.29
CA LYS A 40 32.56 24.32 21.22
C LYS A 40 32.34 25.07 19.90
N SER A 41 33.37 25.70 19.34
CA SER A 41 33.28 26.44 18.07
C SER A 41 33.12 25.54 16.82
N LYS A 42 33.83 24.40 16.74
CA LYS A 42 33.67 23.45 15.62
C LYS A 42 32.40 22.61 15.75
N ILE A 43 31.98 22.25 16.97
CA ILE A 43 30.69 21.58 17.19
C ILE A 43 29.53 22.53 16.91
N ASN A 44 29.63 23.83 17.21
CA ASN A 44 28.58 24.79 16.84
C ASN A 44 28.50 25.02 15.33
N LYS A 45 29.60 24.99 14.57
CA LYS A 45 29.53 25.14 13.10
C LYS A 45 29.00 23.87 12.38
N ILE A 46 29.35 22.67 12.87
CA ILE A 46 28.76 21.41 12.36
C ILE A 46 27.31 21.27 12.84
N SER A 47 27.00 21.68 14.07
CA SER A 47 25.63 21.68 14.61
C SER A 47 24.75 22.71 13.91
N ILE A 48 25.28 23.85 13.45
CA ILE A 48 24.51 24.80 12.62
C ILE A 48 24.31 24.21 11.23
N ALA A 49 25.30 23.59 10.59
CA ALA A 49 25.08 22.96 9.28
C ALA A 49 24.10 21.76 9.35
N VAL A 50 24.22 20.90 10.37
CA VAL A 50 23.29 19.79 10.62
C VAL A 50 21.93 20.30 11.04
N ALA A 51 21.84 21.33 11.89
CA ALA A 51 20.56 21.97 12.24
C ALA A 51 19.97 22.74 11.07
N SER A 52 20.75 23.31 10.15
CA SER A 52 20.28 23.96 8.93
C SER A 52 19.84 22.93 7.90
N ILE A 53 20.48 21.76 7.81
CA ILE A 53 19.99 20.62 7.02
C ILE A 53 18.76 20.01 7.69
N PHE A 54 18.69 19.92 9.02
CA PHE A 54 17.49 19.46 9.74
C PHE A 54 16.36 20.48 9.70
N ILE A 55 16.65 21.78 9.76
CA ILE A 55 15.67 22.86 9.62
C ILE A 55 15.26 22.93 8.16
N LEU A 56 16.17 22.80 7.19
CA LEU A 56 15.83 22.65 5.77
C LEU A 56 14.97 21.40 5.58
N PHE A 57 15.31 20.25 6.16
CA PHE A 57 14.55 19.00 6.11
C PHE A 57 13.18 19.13 6.80
N ILE A 58 13.10 19.76 7.97
CA ILE A 58 11.85 20.08 8.68
C ILE A 58 11.06 21.13 7.92
N THR A 59 11.69 22.09 7.24
CA THR A 59 11.03 23.06 6.38
C THR A 59 10.65 22.47 5.03
N SER A 60 11.35 21.45 4.52
CA SER A 60 11.00 20.65 3.35
C SER A 60 9.80 19.77 3.67
N ILE A 61 9.75 19.19 4.88
CA ILE A 61 8.54 18.56 5.44
C ILE A 61 7.42 19.62 5.58
N LYS A 62 7.75 20.87 5.90
CA LYS A 62 6.81 22.02 5.91
C LYS A 62 6.70 22.76 4.58
N PHE A 63 7.21 22.25 3.45
CA PHE A 63 6.86 22.70 2.09
C PHE A 63 5.68 21.90 1.51
N MET A 64 5.05 21.13 2.39
CA MET A 64 3.70 20.62 2.22
C MET A 64 2.59 21.45 2.92
N PRO A 65 2.62 22.79 3.12
CA PRO A 65 1.41 23.50 3.52
C PRO A 65 0.42 23.47 2.36
N VAL A 66 0.86 23.51 1.09
CA VAL A 66 -0.02 23.30 -0.06
C VAL A 66 -0.53 21.85 -0.10
N PHE A 67 0.27 20.87 0.31
CA PHE A 67 -0.14 19.47 0.35
C PHE A 67 -1.09 19.19 1.53
N ALA A 68 -0.87 19.80 2.70
CA ALA A 68 -1.75 19.74 3.85
C ALA A 68 -3.01 20.61 3.67
N GLN A 69 -2.94 21.71 2.92
CA GLN A 69 -4.06 22.62 2.66
C GLN A 69 -4.97 22.07 1.54
N VAL A 70 -4.40 21.46 0.50
CA VAL A 70 -5.13 20.65 -0.48
C VAL A 70 -5.72 19.40 0.19
N LEU A 71 -4.97 18.70 1.06
CA LEU A 71 -5.50 17.57 1.85
C LEU A 71 -6.51 17.99 2.93
N SER A 72 -6.45 19.21 3.47
CA SER A 72 -7.44 19.72 4.44
C SER A 72 -8.71 20.24 3.78
N SER A 73 -8.65 20.57 2.49
CA SER A 73 -9.80 21.01 1.71
C SER A 73 -10.63 19.85 1.15
N VAL A 74 -10.07 18.63 1.17
CA VAL A 74 -10.79 17.39 0.95
C VAL A 74 -11.20 16.86 2.33
N THR A 75 -12.49 16.58 2.51
CA THR A 75 -13.10 15.92 3.67
C THR A 75 -12.57 14.49 3.93
N MET A 76 -11.29 14.23 3.70
CA MET A 76 -10.63 12.94 3.90
C MET A 76 -9.52 13.19 4.92
N GLY A 77 -9.71 12.71 6.16
CA GLY A 77 -8.72 12.89 7.21
C GLY A 77 -7.34 12.32 6.83
N PRO A 78 -6.25 12.73 7.51
CA PRO A 78 -4.89 12.24 7.27
C PRO A 78 -4.78 10.70 7.27
N SER A 79 -5.64 10.04 8.05
CA SER A 79 -5.74 8.58 8.15
C SER A 79 -6.18 7.91 6.84
N ILE A 80 -7.17 8.45 6.12
CA ILE A 80 -7.62 7.85 4.85
C ILE A 80 -6.52 8.00 3.78
N THR A 81 -5.83 9.14 3.76
CA THR A 81 -4.75 9.40 2.79
C THR A 81 -3.53 8.50 3.02
N ARG A 82 -3.14 8.32 4.29
CA ARG A 82 -2.06 7.41 4.67
C ARG A 82 -2.40 5.97 4.30
N GLU A 83 -3.60 5.53 4.63
CA GLU A 83 -4.04 4.16 4.40
C GLU A 83 -4.25 3.87 2.90
N LEU A 84 -4.73 4.83 2.11
CA LEU A 84 -4.78 4.73 0.64
C LEU A 84 -3.39 4.56 0.02
N GLN A 85 -2.40 5.29 0.54
CA GLN A 85 -1.02 5.19 0.08
C GLN A 85 -0.34 3.87 0.55
N TYR A 86 -0.75 3.34 1.71
CA TYR A 86 -0.14 2.16 2.33
C TYR A 86 -0.80 0.83 2.03
N HIS A 87 -2.04 0.78 1.56
CA HIS A 87 -2.77 -0.47 1.29
C HIS A 87 -3.30 -0.57 -0.15
N TYR A 88 -3.35 0.55 -0.86
CA TYR A 88 -3.88 0.61 -2.21
C TYR A 88 -2.80 0.85 -3.27
N ASP A 89 -3.19 0.67 -4.53
CA ASP A 89 -2.43 1.16 -5.67
C ASP A 89 -2.11 2.66 -5.50
N LYS A 90 -0.84 3.02 -5.73
CA LYS A 90 -0.32 4.40 -5.71
C LYS A 90 -1.22 5.35 -6.50
N ASN A 91 -1.88 4.87 -7.56
CA ASN A 91 -2.74 5.68 -8.42
C ASN A 91 -4.05 6.10 -7.77
N VAL A 92 -4.67 5.26 -6.94
CA VAL A 92 -5.89 5.65 -6.22
C VAL A 92 -5.56 6.81 -5.27
N GLY A 93 -4.40 6.75 -4.63
CA GLY A 93 -3.85 7.87 -3.86
C GLY A 93 -3.63 9.13 -4.71
N THR A 94 -3.15 9.00 -5.94
CA THR A 94 -2.98 10.14 -6.88
C THR A 94 -4.32 10.74 -7.31
N ILE A 95 -5.32 9.93 -7.67
CA ILE A 95 -6.66 10.40 -8.04
C ILE A 95 -7.29 11.23 -6.92
N VAL A 96 -7.15 10.75 -5.68
CA VAL A 96 -7.61 11.49 -4.49
C VAL A 96 -6.85 12.81 -4.33
N LYS A 97 -5.51 12.80 -4.46
CA LYS A 97 -4.68 14.01 -4.38
C LYS A 97 -5.03 15.06 -5.45
N GLU A 98 -5.39 14.61 -6.64
CA GLU A 98 -5.80 15.48 -7.75
C GLU A 98 -7.25 15.99 -7.64
N GLY A 99 -7.97 15.64 -6.58
CA GLY A 99 -9.35 16.08 -6.37
C GLY A 99 -10.36 15.45 -7.33
N LEU A 100 -9.99 14.31 -7.94
CA LEU A 100 -10.84 13.58 -8.89
C LEU A 100 -11.76 12.57 -8.21
N ALA A 101 -11.60 12.36 -6.90
CA ALA A 101 -12.54 11.60 -6.10
C ALA A 101 -13.83 12.39 -5.83
N GLN A 102 -14.96 11.71 -5.88
CA GLN A 102 -16.25 12.28 -5.51
C GLN A 102 -16.43 12.17 -4.00
N ASN A 103 -16.55 13.32 -3.31
CA ASN A 103 -16.90 13.36 -1.89
C ASN A 103 -18.39 13.01 -1.71
N ILE A 104 -18.67 12.07 -0.80
CA ILE A 104 -20.04 11.63 -0.46
C ILE A 104 -20.41 12.13 0.94
N ASN A 105 -19.59 11.82 1.95
CA ASN A 105 -19.78 12.16 3.36
C ASN A 105 -21.17 11.84 3.94
N GLU A 106 -21.85 10.83 3.40
CA GLU A 106 -23.14 10.39 3.91
C GLU A 106 -22.91 9.38 5.04
N SER A 107 -23.67 9.51 6.12
CA SER A 107 -23.63 8.55 7.24
C SER A 107 -24.98 7.89 7.49
N LYS A 108 -24.95 6.63 7.92
CA LYS A 108 -26.08 5.89 8.47
C LYS A 108 -25.68 5.30 9.82
N THR A 109 -26.64 5.18 10.73
CA THR A 109 -26.43 4.55 12.03
C THR A 109 -27.50 3.51 12.26
N ASP A 110 -27.06 2.31 12.62
CA ASP A 110 -27.88 1.20 13.11
C ASP A 110 -27.03 0.45 14.15
N LYS A 111 -27.66 -0.22 15.12
CA LYS A 111 -26.97 -0.93 16.22
C LYS A 111 -25.87 -0.12 16.93
N ASN A 112 -26.05 1.20 16.99
CA ASN A 112 -25.08 2.18 17.50
C ASN A 112 -23.69 2.14 16.82
N ILE A 113 -23.64 1.62 15.60
CA ILE A 113 -22.50 1.69 14.70
C ILE A 113 -22.83 2.72 13.62
N LYS A 114 -22.00 3.75 13.50
CA LYS A 114 -22.11 4.75 12.45
C LYS A 114 -21.20 4.35 11.28
N VAL A 115 -21.79 4.15 10.12
CA VAL A 115 -21.09 3.94 8.85
C VAL A 115 -21.12 5.24 8.07
N THR A 116 -19.97 5.67 7.54
CA THR A 116 -19.86 6.85 6.68
C THR A 116 -19.23 6.46 5.37
N ILE A 117 -19.88 6.74 4.25
CA ILE A 117 -19.24 6.71 2.94
C ILE A 117 -18.54 8.05 2.75
N ASN A 118 -17.20 8.04 2.80
CA ASN A 118 -16.40 9.25 2.71
C ASN A 118 -16.35 9.77 1.28
N SER A 119 -15.88 8.92 0.37
CA SER A 119 -15.70 9.27 -1.03
C SER A 119 -15.74 8.03 -1.92
N ILE A 120 -15.94 8.27 -3.21
CA ILE A 120 -15.86 7.26 -4.24
C ILE A 120 -14.94 7.70 -5.37
N VAL A 121 -14.25 6.73 -5.97
CA VAL A 121 -13.48 6.91 -7.20
C VAL A 121 -14.00 5.88 -8.18
N ALA A 122 -14.41 6.27 -9.37
CA ALA A 122 -14.93 5.31 -10.33
C ALA A 122 -14.59 5.69 -11.76
N ASP A 123 -14.26 4.69 -12.57
CA ASP A 123 -14.31 4.77 -14.02
C ASP A 123 -15.26 3.70 -14.58
N ASP A 124 -15.23 3.46 -15.89
CA ASP A 124 -16.09 2.48 -16.55
C ASP A 124 -15.87 1.04 -16.03
N LYS A 125 -14.72 0.74 -15.41
CA LYS A 125 -14.28 -0.62 -15.07
C LYS A 125 -14.14 -0.86 -13.59
N ASN A 126 -13.80 0.15 -12.80
CA ASN A 126 -13.60 0.05 -11.37
C ASN A 126 -14.42 1.08 -10.60
N LEU A 127 -14.83 0.70 -9.40
CA LEU A 127 -15.36 1.58 -8.37
C LEU A 127 -14.63 1.29 -7.06
N PHE A 128 -14.12 2.35 -6.44
CA PHE A 128 -13.59 2.36 -5.10
C PHE A 128 -14.55 3.10 -4.19
N VAL A 129 -14.98 2.46 -3.10
CA VAL A 129 -15.80 3.10 -2.07
C VAL A 129 -14.99 3.16 -0.79
N PHE A 130 -14.66 4.37 -0.35
CA PHE A 130 -13.95 4.60 0.92
C PHE A 130 -14.95 4.89 2.02
N TYR A 131 -14.82 4.15 3.12
CA TYR A 131 -15.75 4.24 4.23
C TYR A 131 -15.05 4.30 5.58
N THR A 132 -15.76 4.88 6.55
CA THR A 132 -15.39 4.91 7.96
C THR A 132 -16.45 4.19 8.76
N LEU A 133 -16.03 3.32 9.67
CA LEU A 133 -16.90 2.65 10.64
C LEU A 133 -16.58 3.19 12.03
N ASN A 134 -17.58 3.62 12.77
CA ASN A 134 -17.41 4.13 14.13
C ASN A 134 -18.32 3.35 15.09
N GLY A 135 -17.69 2.63 16.02
CA GLY A 135 -18.36 1.77 17.00
C GLY A 135 -18.51 2.38 18.40
N LYS A 136 -18.17 3.67 18.59
CA LYS A 136 -18.13 4.34 19.92
C LYS A 136 -19.43 4.23 20.71
N GLY A 137 -20.58 4.24 20.02
CA GLY A 137 -21.89 4.14 20.64
C GLY A 137 -22.30 2.72 21.03
N ASN A 138 -21.53 1.70 20.63
CA ASN A 138 -21.90 0.31 20.80
C ASN A 138 -21.59 -0.18 22.23
N LYS A 139 -22.56 -0.83 22.86
CA LYS A 139 -22.50 -1.26 24.26
C LYS A 139 -21.87 -2.64 24.46
N GLU A 140 -21.55 -3.36 23.38
CA GLU A 140 -21.01 -4.73 23.42
C GLU A 140 -19.49 -4.75 23.67
N GLY A 141 -18.86 -3.58 23.82
CA GLY A 141 -17.43 -3.48 24.13
C GLY A 141 -16.54 -3.97 22.99
N LEU A 142 -16.95 -3.68 21.76
CA LEU A 142 -16.25 -4.04 20.52
C LEU A 142 -14.78 -3.60 20.55
N LYS A 143 -13.90 -4.49 20.11
CA LYS A 143 -12.44 -4.29 20.09
C LYS A 143 -11.91 -3.97 18.69
N ASN A 144 -12.70 -4.33 17.69
CA ASN A 144 -12.41 -4.12 16.28
C ASN A 144 -13.73 -4.07 15.51
N LEU A 145 -13.74 -3.49 14.31
CA LEU A 145 -14.92 -3.42 13.48
C LEU A 145 -14.53 -3.62 12.02
N LEU A 146 -14.83 -4.81 11.51
CA LEU A 146 -14.58 -5.25 10.14
C LEU A 146 -15.91 -5.47 9.44
N LEU A 147 -16.03 -5.03 8.18
CA LEU A 147 -17.17 -5.37 7.34
C LEU A 147 -17.20 -6.88 7.12
N GLN A 148 -18.29 -7.55 7.46
CA GLN A 148 -18.43 -9.00 7.28
C GLN A 148 -19.31 -9.34 6.08
N ASN A 149 -20.47 -8.69 5.97
CA ASN A 149 -21.40 -8.90 4.88
C ASN A 149 -21.89 -7.59 4.27
N PHE A 150 -22.00 -7.56 2.94
CA PHE A 150 -22.55 -6.46 2.17
C PHE A 150 -23.27 -6.95 0.91
N LYS A 151 -24.08 -6.06 0.34
CA LYS A 151 -24.81 -6.29 -0.91
C LYS A 151 -24.78 -5.04 -1.78
N ILE A 152 -24.67 -5.24 -3.08
CA ILE A 152 -24.69 -4.18 -4.09
C ILE A 152 -25.78 -4.52 -5.09
N VAL A 153 -26.71 -3.59 -5.27
CA VAL A 153 -27.84 -3.71 -6.19
C VAL A 153 -27.79 -2.55 -7.18
N ASP A 154 -28.11 -2.81 -8.45
CA ASP A 154 -28.25 -1.74 -9.44
C ASP A 154 -29.56 -0.95 -9.24
N ASP A 155 -29.75 0.10 -10.05
CA ASP A 155 -30.95 0.94 -10.01
C ASP A 155 -32.22 0.25 -10.51
N LYS A 156 -32.11 -0.96 -11.06
CA LYS A 156 -33.22 -1.80 -11.51
C LYS A 156 -33.58 -2.88 -10.49
N GLY A 157 -32.86 -2.96 -9.37
CA GLY A 157 -33.09 -3.97 -8.35
C GLY A 157 -32.38 -5.30 -8.59
N ASN A 158 -31.46 -5.38 -9.56
CA ASN A 158 -30.67 -6.58 -9.81
C ASN A 158 -29.46 -6.63 -8.87
N ASP A 159 -29.20 -7.80 -8.29
CA ASP A 159 -28.02 -8.03 -7.46
C ASP A 159 -26.75 -8.00 -8.33
N LEU A 160 -25.90 -7.01 -8.12
CA LEU A 160 -24.58 -6.92 -8.74
C LEU A 160 -23.58 -7.81 -8.00
N LEU A 161 -23.60 -7.76 -6.67
CA LEU A 161 -22.77 -8.56 -5.77
C LEU A 161 -23.53 -8.79 -4.46
N ASP A 162 -23.45 -10.00 -3.93
CA ASP A 162 -24.01 -10.36 -2.63
C ASP A 162 -22.98 -11.20 -1.88
N SER A 163 -22.43 -10.64 -0.79
CA SER A 163 -21.37 -11.31 -0.04
C SER A 163 -21.92 -12.31 0.99
N THR A 164 -23.24 -12.51 1.09
CA THR A 164 -23.79 -13.52 2.01
C THR A 164 -23.50 -14.95 1.53
N PHE A 165 -23.25 -15.12 0.23
CA PHE A 165 -22.85 -16.38 -0.40
C PHE A 165 -21.41 -16.31 -0.94
N ASN A 166 -20.45 -15.97 -0.06
CA ASN A 166 -19.05 -15.81 -0.45
C ASN A 166 -18.44 -17.10 -1.02
N TYR A 167 -17.79 -16.98 -2.19
CA TYR A 167 -16.83 -17.96 -2.68
C TYR A 167 -15.46 -17.66 -2.07
N TYR A 168 -14.99 -18.53 -1.17
CA TYR A 168 -13.72 -18.37 -0.49
C TYR A 168 -12.58 -18.82 -1.40
N THR A 169 -11.90 -17.88 -2.05
CA THR A 169 -10.66 -18.16 -2.81
C THR A 169 -9.51 -17.28 -2.32
N GLU A 170 -8.29 -17.70 -2.66
CA GLU A 170 -7.04 -17.10 -2.20
C GLU A 170 -6.97 -15.57 -2.37
N LEU A 171 -6.27 -14.97 -1.41
CA LEU A 171 -5.80 -13.60 -1.35
C LEU A 171 -5.35 -13.01 -2.70
N PRO A 172 -5.68 -11.74 -3.00
CA PRO A 172 -4.89 -10.95 -3.94
C PRO A 172 -3.46 -10.87 -3.40
N ALA A 173 -2.51 -11.40 -4.16
CA ALA A 173 -1.11 -11.45 -3.77
C ALA A 173 -0.37 -10.11 -3.57
N MET A 174 -0.97 -8.98 -3.96
CA MET A 174 -0.58 -7.60 -3.60
C MET A 174 -0.64 -7.36 -2.08
N LEU A 175 -1.33 -8.22 -1.33
CA LEU A 175 -1.53 -8.12 0.11
C LEU A 175 -0.82 -9.21 0.90
N TYR A 176 -0.08 -10.15 0.27
CA TYR A 176 0.57 -11.26 0.98
C TYR A 176 1.58 -10.84 2.07
N ASN A 177 1.97 -9.56 2.11
CA ASN A 177 2.91 -9.02 3.09
C ASN A 177 2.41 -7.74 3.81
N ARG A 178 1.12 -7.38 3.67
CA ARG A 178 0.57 -6.21 4.38
C ARG A 178 -0.26 -6.69 5.55
N ASP A 179 0.18 -6.36 6.76
CA ASP A 179 -0.59 -6.53 8.00
C ASP A 179 -1.99 -5.90 7.82
N GLY A 180 -3.03 -6.71 7.57
CA GLY A 180 -4.39 -6.22 7.38
C GLY A 180 -5.40 -7.33 7.08
N ASP A 181 -6.64 -7.09 7.48
CA ASP A 181 -7.77 -7.99 7.23
C ASP A 181 -8.48 -7.61 5.91
N PHE A 182 -8.77 -8.60 5.06
CA PHE A 182 -9.45 -8.40 3.78
C PHE A 182 -10.56 -9.45 3.58
N LEU A 183 -11.54 -9.14 2.72
CA LEU A 183 -12.52 -10.08 2.20
C LEU A 183 -12.54 -10.02 0.68
N LEU A 184 -12.81 -11.15 0.04
CA LEU A 184 -13.02 -11.24 -1.39
C LEU A 184 -14.40 -11.84 -1.65
N THR A 185 -15.14 -11.21 -2.56
CA THR A 185 -16.37 -11.78 -3.12
C THR A 185 -16.37 -11.55 -4.63
N PHE A 186 -16.92 -12.47 -5.41
CA PHE A 186 -16.98 -12.32 -6.86
C PHE A 186 -18.12 -13.13 -7.46
N ASN A 187 -18.52 -12.73 -8.67
CA ASN A 187 -19.32 -13.54 -9.57
C ASN A 187 -18.68 -13.51 -10.97
N LYS A 188 -19.46 -13.85 -12.00
CA LYS A 188 -19.00 -13.85 -13.40
C LYS A 188 -18.64 -12.43 -13.90
N LYS A 189 -19.39 -11.42 -13.48
CA LYS A 189 -19.28 -10.03 -13.97
C LYS A 189 -18.34 -9.17 -13.15
N TYR A 190 -18.40 -9.31 -11.83
CA TYR A 190 -17.70 -8.42 -10.91
C TYR A 190 -16.92 -9.20 -9.86
N ARG A 191 -15.84 -8.59 -9.39
CA ARG A 191 -15.15 -8.93 -8.14
C ARG A 191 -15.26 -7.77 -7.19
N CYS A 192 -15.24 -8.04 -5.89
CA CYS A 192 -15.07 -7.03 -4.88
C CYS A 192 -14.06 -7.44 -3.81
N ILE A 193 -13.09 -6.56 -3.55
CA ILE A 193 -12.10 -6.69 -2.50
C ILE A 193 -12.46 -5.71 -1.40
N VAL A 194 -12.72 -6.21 -0.20
CA VAL A 194 -12.89 -5.40 1.00
C VAL A 194 -11.55 -5.35 1.70
N THR A 195 -11.05 -4.15 1.99
CA THR A 195 -9.83 -3.97 2.79
C THR A 195 -10.17 -3.17 4.03
N SER A 196 -9.83 -3.70 5.20
CA SER A 196 -9.85 -2.93 6.44
C SER A 196 -8.52 -2.20 6.60
N LEU A 197 -8.60 -0.88 6.63
CA LEU A 197 -7.48 0.04 6.67
C LEU A 197 -7.24 0.50 8.12
N GLY A 198 -5.99 0.37 8.59
CA GLY A 198 -5.56 0.84 9.90
C GLY A 198 -5.77 -0.12 11.08
N ASN A 199 -6.43 -1.26 10.88
CA ASN A 199 -6.65 -2.27 11.92
C ASN A 199 -5.68 -3.44 11.76
N ASN A 200 -4.63 -3.42 12.57
CA ASN A 200 -3.84 -4.59 12.94
C ASN A 200 -4.24 -4.96 14.38
N ILE A 201 -4.18 -6.24 14.73
CA ILE A 201 -4.38 -6.76 16.09
C ILE A 201 -3.60 -5.99 17.17
N LYS A 202 -2.45 -5.43 16.80
CA LYS A 202 -1.62 -4.56 17.65
C LYS A 202 -2.31 -3.24 18.04
N ASN A 203 -3.13 -2.68 17.16
CA ASN A 203 -3.79 -1.37 17.32
C ASN A 203 -5.27 -1.46 17.76
N TYR A 204 -5.80 -2.68 17.93
CA TYR A 204 -7.18 -2.89 18.41
C TYR A 204 -7.48 -2.08 19.67
N GLY A 205 -8.60 -1.34 19.64
CA GLY A 205 -9.09 -0.53 20.75
C GLY A 205 -8.40 0.82 20.99
N GLN A 206 -7.37 1.19 20.22
CA GLN A 206 -6.78 2.54 20.29
C GLN A 206 -7.54 3.55 19.44
N ASN A 207 -8.08 3.11 18.30
CA ASN A 207 -8.99 3.88 17.46
C ASN A 207 -10.38 3.25 17.55
N GLU A 208 -11.36 4.05 17.98
CA GLU A 208 -12.77 3.65 17.95
C GLU A 208 -13.40 3.85 16.55
N GLU A 209 -12.55 4.12 15.56
CA GLU A 209 -12.88 4.30 14.15
C GLU A 209 -12.00 3.39 13.29
N THR A 210 -12.66 2.59 12.45
CA THR A 210 -12.02 1.79 11.40
C THR A 210 -12.20 2.50 10.07
N TYR A 211 -11.19 2.45 9.21
CA TYR A 211 -11.31 2.87 7.82
C TYR A 211 -11.37 1.62 6.93
N GLY A 212 -12.01 1.72 5.78
CA GLY A 212 -12.01 0.61 4.83
C GLY A 212 -12.27 1.06 3.40
N ALA A 213 -12.04 0.13 2.49
CA ALA A 213 -12.26 0.31 1.07
C ALA A 213 -12.98 -0.91 0.49
N LEU A 214 -13.96 -0.67 -0.38
CA LEU A 214 -14.48 -1.66 -1.32
C LEU A 214 -13.88 -1.36 -2.70
N GLU A 215 -13.05 -2.26 -3.22
CA GLU A 215 -12.73 -2.33 -4.65
C GLU A 215 -13.84 -3.08 -5.35
N ILE A 216 -14.46 -2.55 -6.39
CA ILE A 216 -15.34 -3.33 -7.26
C ILE A 216 -14.74 -3.23 -8.65
N SER A 217 -14.37 -4.36 -9.24
CA SER A 217 -13.81 -4.41 -10.59
C SER A 217 -14.67 -5.25 -11.50
N SER A 218 -14.83 -4.77 -12.73
CA SER A 218 -15.34 -5.56 -13.84
C SER A 218 -14.38 -6.69 -14.17
N ARG A 219 -14.92 -7.91 -14.24
CA ARG A 219 -14.20 -9.10 -14.68
C ARG A 219 -14.44 -9.34 -16.15
N ASP A 220 -15.67 -9.34 -16.62
CA ASP A 220 -16.05 -9.70 -18.00
C ASP A 220 -16.11 -8.50 -18.97
N GLY A 221 -15.70 -7.32 -18.52
CA GLY A 221 -15.77 -6.10 -19.30
C GLY A 221 -17.09 -5.35 -19.16
N SER A 222 -18.05 -5.85 -18.36
CA SER A 222 -19.22 -5.10 -17.91
C SER A 222 -18.84 -3.72 -17.38
N LYS A 223 -19.71 -2.72 -17.57
CA LYS A 223 -19.49 -1.37 -17.02
C LYS A 223 -19.98 -1.29 -15.58
N ILE A 224 -19.30 -0.48 -14.76
CA ILE A 224 -19.84 -0.07 -13.45
C ILE A 224 -21.11 0.78 -13.67
N PRO A 225 -22.25 0.44 -13.05
CA PRO A 225 -23.48 1.23 -13.19
C PRO A 225 -23.36 2.62 -12.58
N GLU A 226 -23.97 3.65 -13.22
CA GLU A 226 -23.92 5.03 -12.71
C GLU A 226 -24.64 5.24 -11.38
N LYS A 227 -25.56 4.33 -11.04
CA LYS A 227 -26.33 4.33 -9.80
C LYS A 227 -26.33 2.94 -9.21
N LEU A 228 -26.12 2.86 -7.91
CA LEU A 228 -26.21 1.61 -7.18
C LEU A 228 -26.64 1.84 -5.73
N ASN A 229 -27.22 0.80 -5.14
CA ASN A 229 -27.53 0.72 -3.74
C ASN A 229 -26.49 -0.19 -3.06
N LEU A 230 -25.69 0.38 -2.16
CA LEU A 230 -24.72 -0.34 -1.34
C LEU A 230 -25.30 -0.54 0.06
N ARG A 231 -25.40 -1.79 0.50
CA ARG A 231 -25.88 -2.14 1.85
C ARG A 231 -24.79 -2.87 2.61
N PHE A 232 -24.43 -2.34 3.77
CA PHE A 232 -23.65 -3.08 4.75
C PHE A 232 -24.67 -3.86 5.59
N MET A 233 -24.45 -5.15 5.79
CA MET A 233 -25.42 -6.06 6.41
C MET A 233 -24.94 -6.62 7.75
N SER A 234 -23.63 -6.77 7.92
CA SER A 234 -23.07 -7.11 9.23
C SER A 234 -21.60 -6.73 9.36
N PHE A 235 -21.18 -6.60 10.61
CA PHE A 235 -19.79 -6.37 11.01
C PHE A 235 -19.31 -7.47 11.96
N THR A 236 -18.00 -7.69 12.04
CA THR A 236 -17.34 -8.63 12.96
C THR A 236 -16.06 -8.03 13.53
N GLU A 237 -15.58 -8.53 14.66
CA GLU A 237 -14.30 -8.08 15.25
C GLU A 237 -13.08 -8.83 14.70
N ALA A 238 -13.31 -10.03 14.16
CA ALA A 238 -12.32 -10.78 13.41
C ALA A 238 -13.04 -11.70 12.42
N TYR A 239 -12.39 -12.00 11.31
CA TYR A 239 -12.93 -12.96 10.34
C TYR A 239 -12.67 -14.39 10.83
N LYS A 240 -13.72 -15.22 10.82
CA LYS A 240 -13.63 -16.66 11.11
C LYS A 240 -13.43 -17.46 9.81
N MET A 241 -12.25 -17.34 9.19
CA MET A 241 -11.94 -18.04 7.94
C MET A 241 -10.52 -18.61 7.95
N SER A 242 -10.26 -19.60 7.09
CA SER A 242 -9.00 -20.36 7.06
C SER A 242 -7.75 -19.47 6.90
N TYR A 243 -7.85 -18.40 6.12
CA TYR A 243 -6.73 -17.49 5.83
C TYR A 243 -6.54 -16.39 6.90
N SER A 244 -7.56 -16.13 7.71
CA SER A 244 -7.49 -15.20 8.85
C SER A 244 -7.36 -15.93 10.18
N LYS A 245 -7.09 -17.23 10.16
CA LYS A 245 -7.02 -18.07 11.36
C LYS A 245 -6.06 -17.50 12.39
N GLU A 246 -4.88 -17.04 11.96
CA GLU A 246 -3.92 -16.41 12.85
C GLU A 246 -4.49 -15.13 13.51
N ASN A 247 -5.11 -14.23 12.74
CA ASN A 247 -5.73 -13.02 13.29
C ASN A 247 -6.89 -13.34 14.24
N TYR A 248 -7.67 -14.38 13.93
CA TYR A 248 -8.75 -14.87 14.79
C TYR A 248 -8.21 -15.47 16.10
N ASP A 249 -7.23 -16.37 16.01
CA ASP A 249 -6.60 -17.01 17.16
C ASP A 249 -5.90 -15.97 18.05
N ASN A 250 -5.22 -14.99 17.45
CA ASN A 250 -4.64 -13.86 18.16
C ASN A 250 -5.71 -13.01 18.86
N PHE A 251 -6.92 -12.87 18.28
CA PHE A 251 -8.02 -12.15 18.93
C PHE A 251 -8.48 -12.89 20.17
N LEU A 252 -8.70 -14.21 20.02
CA LEU A 252 -9.07 -15.10 21.12
C LEU A 252 -8.05 -15.03 22.25
N LEU A 253 -6.76 -15.14 21.93
CA LEU A 253 -5.67 -15.07 22.91
C LEU A 253 -5.62 -13.72 23.63
N LYS A 254 -5.83 -12.61 22.91
CA LYS A 254 -5.73 -11.26 23.48
C LYS A 254 -6.91 -10.88 24.37
N PHE A 255 -8.13 -11.31 24.02
CA PHE A 255 -9.35 -10.88 24.71
C PHE A 255 -10.07 -11.99 25.48
N ASN A 256 -9.60 -13.23 25.39
CA ASN A 256 -10.17 -14.40 26.06
C ASN A 256 -11.68 -14.59 25.79
N ARG A 257 -12.12 -14.29 24.57
CA ARG A 257 -13.49 -14.50 24.11
C ARG A 257 -13.57 -14.57 22.58
N GLU A 258 -14.62 -15.22 22.10
CA GLU A 258 -14.98 -15.23 20.68
C GLU A 258 -15.26 -13.82 20.14
N PRO A 259 -14.88 -13.51 18.88
CA PRO A 259 -15.31 -12.30 18.19
C PRO A 259 -16.82 -12.21 18.06
N VAL A 260 -17.36 -11.01 18.28
CA VAL A 260 -18.80 -10.74 18.13
C VAL A 260 -19.10 -10.35 16.69
N SER A 261 -20.24 -10.80 16.18
CA SER A 261 -20.79 -10.36 14.90
C SER A 261 -22.11 -9.63 15.11
N ILE A 262 -22.24 -8.44 14.51
CA ILE A 262 -23.42 -7.58 14.62
C ILE A 262 -24.11 -7.50 13.27
N LYS A 263 -25.37 -7.94 13.22
CA LYS A 263 -26.24 -7.80 12.04
C LYS A 263 -27.02 -6.49 12.12
N GLY A 264 -27.11 -5.79 11.00
CA GLY A 264 -27.85 -4.54 10.86
C GLY A 264 -28.10 -4.20 9.39
N ASP A 265 -28.50 -2.96 9.12
CA ASP A 265 -28.74 -2.48 7.76
C ASP A 265 -28.29 -1.02 7.60
N TRP A 266 -27.22 -0.82 6.84
CA TRP A 266 -26.72 0.51 6.49
C TRP A 266 -26.72 0.65 4.97
N GLY A 267 -27.81 1.19 4.43
CA GLY A 267 -28.03 1.38 3.00
C GLY A 267 -27.65 2.78 2.51
N PHE A 268 -26.94 2.83 1.37
CA PHE A 268 -26.52 4.05 0.70
C PHE A 268 -26.91 4.00 -0.78
N ASN A 269 -27.60 5.03 -1.26
CA ASN A 269 -27.90 5.20 -2.68
C ASN A 269 -26.80 6.05 -3.30
N LEU A 270 -25.86 5.40 -3.98
CA LEU A 270 -24.71 6.07 -4.57
C LEU A 270 -25.02 6.45 -6.02
N LYS A 271 -24.82 7.73 -6.35
CA LYS A 271 -24.79 8.24 -7.72
C LYS A 271 -23.34 8.55 -8.07
N ILE A 272 -22.80 7.79 -9.02
CA ILE A 272 -21.40 7.83 -9.43
C ILE A 272 -21.19 8.92 -10.46
N ASP A 273 -20.28 9.85 -10.18
CA ASP A 273 -19.85 10.82 -11.17
C ASP A 273 -19.07 10.15 -12.31
N GLN A 274 -19.26 10.66 -13.52
CA GLN A 274 -18.68 10.07 -14.73
C GLN A 274 -17.37 10.78 -15.12
N LYS A 275 -16.71 11.48 -14.19
CA LYS A 275 -15.54 12.32 -14.55
C LYS A 275 -14.38 11.49 -15.07
N LEU A 276 -14.08 10.35 -14.43
CA LEU A 276 -13.01 9.46 -14.88
C LEU A 276 -13.48 8.50 -15.97
N ALA A 277 -14.75 8.07 -15.94
CA ALA A 277 -15.34 7.23 -16.99
C ALA A 277 -15.29 7.89 -18.38
N ARG A 278 -15.36 9.23 -18.44
CA ARG A 278 -15.23 10.01 -19.68
C ARG A 278 -13.78 10.20 -20.15
N LYS A 279 -12.77 9.84 -19.35
CA LYS A 279 -11.38 9.95 -19.77
C LYS A 279 -11.02 8.81 -20.71
N GLU A 280 -10.51 9.17 -21.88
CA GLU A 280 -10.07 8.17 -22.86
C GLU A 280 -8.83 7.42 -22.36
N ALA A 281 -8.80 6.12 -22.64
CA ALA A 281 -7.67 5.27 -22.33
C ALA A 281 -6.58 5.38 -23.39
N GLU A 282 -5.32 5.54 -22.97
CA GLU A 282 -4.20 5.39 -23.90
C GLU A 282 -4.13 3.92 -24.35
N THR A 283 -4.15 3.67 -25.65
CA THR A 283 -4.22 2.31 -26.21
C THR A 283 -3.03 2.00 -27.10
N TYR A 284 -2.39 0.87 -26.83
CA TYR A 284 -1.31 0.30 -27.63
C TYR A 284 -1.72 -1.12 -28.04
N SER A 285 -1.36 -1.52 -29.26
CA SER A 285 -1.76 -2.82 -29.80
C SER A 285 -0.72 -3.38 -30.75
N ASN A 286 -0.75 -4.70 -30.93
CA ASN A 286 0.12 -5.44 -31.83
C ASN A 286 1.61 -5.25 -31.56
N ILE A 287 2.00 -5.09 -30.30
CA ILE A 287 3.42 -5.04 -29.90
C ILE A 287 3.93 -6.47 -29.88
N LYS A 288 4.76 -6.80 -30.87
CA LYS A 288 5.37 -8.11 -31.01
C LYS A 288 6.77 -8.09 -30.42
N PHE A 289 7.08 -9.13 -29.67
CA PHE A 289 8.43 -9.36 -29.18
C PHE A 289 8.66 -10.86 -29.06
N SER A 290 9.92 -11.27 -29.12
CA SER A 290 10.31 -12.64 -28.84
C SER A 290 11.20 -12.60 -27.61
N ALA A 291 10.88 -13.46 -26.65
CA ALA A 291 11.69 -13.67 -25.46
C ALA A 291 11.65 -15.16 -25.14
N ASN A 292 12.78 -15.74 -24.76
CA ASN A 292 12.84 -17.11 -24.25
C ASN A 292 12.21 -18.16 -25.21
N HIS A 293 12.58 -18.10 -26.49
CA HIS A 293 12.07 -18.96 -27.57
C HIS A 293 10.55 -18.94 -27.80
N THR A 294 9.84 -18.05 -27.11
CA THR A 294 8.40 -17.84 -27.23
C THR A 294 8.16 -16.50 -27.92
N ASP A 295 7.30 -16.50 -28.92
CA ASP A 295 6.85 -15.26 -29.53
C ASP A 295 5.63 -14.75 -28.75
N PHE A 296 5.64 -13.48 -28.41
CA PHE A 296 4.56 -12.82 -27.72
C PHE A 296 3.97 -11.73 -28.61
N ASN A 297 2.67 -11.52 -28.48
CA ASN A 297 1.99 -10.39 -29.10
C ASN A 297 1.05 -9.75 -28.09
N ILE A 298 1.38 -8.54 -27.66
CA ILE A 298 0.46 -7.72 -26.86
C ILE A 298 -0.62 -7.22 -27.80
N LYS A 299 -1.75 -7.94 -27.80
CA LYS A 299 -2.92 -7.65 -28.64
C LYS A 299 -3.54 -6.31 -28.25
N SER A 300 -3.58 -6.04 -26.97
CA SER A 300 -4.16 -4.82 -26.41
C SER A 300 -3.44 -4.47 -25.11
N PHE A 301 -3.13 -3.19 -24.97
CA PHE A 301 -2.60 -2.59 -23.75
C PHE A 301 -3.33 -1.25 -23.58
N LYS A 302 -4.20 -1.15 -22.57
CA LYS A 302 -5.07 0.01 -22.35
C LYS A 302 -4.81 0.60 -20.99
N ILE A 303 -4.45 1.88 -20.94
CA ILE A 303 -4.17 2.62 -19.72
C ILE A 303 -5.42 3.44 -19.37
N TYR A 304 -6.21 2.96 -18.42
CA TYR A 304 -7.36 3.69 -17.85
C TYR A 304 -6.92 4.45 -16.60
N PRO A 305 -7.70 5.43 -16.12
CA PRO A 305 -7.40 6.15 -14.89
C PRO A 305 -7.15 5.24 -13.68
N THR A 306 -7.87 4.11 -13.56
CA THR A 306 -7.79 3.25 -12.37
C THR A 306 -7.05 1.92 -12.57
N ARG A 307 -6.83 1.47 -13.81
CA ARG A 307 -6.12 0.22 -14.11
C ARG A 307 -5.48 0.24 -15.50
N ILE A 308 -4.51 -0.63 -15.71
CA ILE A 308 -4.03 -0.99 -17.04
C ILE A 308 -4.57 -2.38 -17.38
N GLU A 309 -5.22 -2.52 -18.54
CA GLU A 309 -5.67 -3.81 -19.06
C GLU A 309 -4.72 -4.28 -20.16
N THR A 310 -4.19 -5.48 -20.04
CA THR A 310 -3.30 -6.07 -21.03
C THR A 310 -3.79 -7.44 -21.50
N LYS A 311 -3.81 -7.65 -22.81
CA LYS A 311 -4.06 -8.95 -23.44
C LYS A 311 -2.82 -9.40 -24.20
N ILE A 312 -2.18 -10.47 -23.76
CA ILE A 312 -0.94 -11.01 -24.33
C ILE A 312 -1.22 -12.37 -24.96
N GLN A 313 -1.06 -12.48 -26.27
CA GLN A 313 -1.09 -13.75 -26.99
C GLN A 313 0.26 -14.43 -26.88
N LEU A 314 0.26 -15.71 -26.48
CA LEU A 314 1.45 -16.53 -26.39
C LEU A 314 1.62 -17.43 -27.60
N GLY A 315 2.83 -17.43 -28.18
CA GLY A 315 3.41 -18.38 -29.13
C GLY A 315 2.42 -19.20 -29.95
N LYS A 316 1.57 -18.53 -30.75
CA LYS A 316 0.42 -19.14 -31.47
C LYS A 316 0.77 -20.46 -32.17
N ASN A 317 2.00 -20.58 -32.67
CA ASN A 317 2.51 -21.73 -33.44
C ASN A 317 3.69 -22.48 -32.81
N LYS A 318 4.14 -22.12 -31.59
CA LYS A 318 5.37 -22.68 -30.98
C LYS A 318 5.13 -23.43 -29.66
N ILE A 319 3.97 -23.22 -29.03
CA ILE A 319 3.63 -23.84 -27.76
C ILE A 319 2.18 -24.33 -27.76
N ASP A 320 1.92 -25.43 -27.06
CA ASP A 320 0.58 -26.02 -26.89
C ASP A 320 -0.20 -25.34 -25.75
N SER A 321 -1.48 -25.72 -25.57
CA SER A 321 -2.36 -25.13 -24.55
C SER A 321 -1.92 -25.42 -23.11
N SER A 322 -1.31 -26.57 -22.85
CA SER A 322 -0.79 -26.95 -21.52
C SER A 322 0.44 -26.11 -21.16
N GLN A 323 1.34 -25.91 -22.12
CA GLN A 323 2.49 -25.04 -21.98
C GLN A 323 2.06 -23.59 -21.72
N CYS A 324 1.09 -23.09 -22.48
CA CYS A 324 0.57 -21.75 -22.26
C CYS A 324 -0.10 -21.57 -20.90
N TYR A 325 -0.86 -22.58 -20.44
CA TYR A 325 -1.46 -22.58 -19.11
C TYR A 325 -0.39 -22.54 -18.01
N SER A 326 0.67 -23.32 -18.17
CA SER A 326 1.80 -23.35 -17.23
C SER A 326 2.55 -22.01 -17.20
N ILE A 327 2.78 -21.40 -18.37
CA ILE A 327 3.34 -20.05 -18.49
C ILE A 327 2.44 -19.04 -17.78
N GLY A 328 1.13 -19.04 -18.07
CA GLY A 328 0.17 -18.13 -17.45
C GLY A 328 0.13 -18.23 -15.93
N ARG A 329 0.13 -19.45 -15.38
CA ARG A 329 0.25 -19.67 -13.94
C ARG A 329 1.56 -19.10 -13.39
N THR A 330 2.69 -19.32 -14.04
CA THR A 330 4.00 -18.80 -13.59
C THR A 330 4.09 -17.27 -13.65
N PHE A 331 3.49 -16.65 -14.68
CA PHE A 331 3.33 -15.20 -14.76
C PHE A 331 2.60 -14.66 -13.51
N THR A 332 1.55 -15.34 -13.04
CA THR A 332 0.78 -14.84 -11.89
C THR A 332 1.30 -15.32 -10.53
N GLN A 333 1.99 -16.45 -10.47
CA GLN A 333 2.36 -17.15 -9.23
C GLN A 333 3.79 -16.90 -8.78
N ASN A 334 4.61 -16.11 -9.48
CA ASN A 334 6.00 -15.92 -9.10
C ASN A 334 6.12 -15.25 -7.71
N ARG A 335 6.40 -16.09 -6.70
CA ARG A 335 6.32 -15.79 -5.25
C ARG A 335 7.51 -15.00 -4.71
N LYS A 336 8.12 -14.11 -5.51
CA LYS A 336 9.10 -13.18 -4.93
C LYS A 336 8.33 -12.18 -4.08
N TYR A 337 8.46 -12.34 -2.76
CA TYR A 337 7.88 -11.46 -1.75
C TYR A 337 8.39 -10.01 -1.93
N GLY A 338 7.49 -9.02 -1.92
CA GLY A 338 7.84 -7.58 -1.99
C GLY A 338 7.89 -6.98 -3.41
N ASP A 339 8.62 -5.87 -3.58
CA ASP A 339 8.68 -5.04 -4.80
C ASP A 339 9.37 -5.70 -6.02
N ASN A 340 9.72 -6.99 -5.91
CA ASN A 340 10.41 -7.78 -6.95
C ASN A 340 9.51 -8.87 -7.55
N ARG A 341 8.19 -8.76 -7.36
CA ARG A 341 7.22 -9.65 -8.00
C ARG A 341 7.09 -9.31 -9.48
N LEU A 342 7.19 -10.32 -10.33
CA LEU A 342 7.00 -10.23 -11.77
C LEU A 342 5.66 -10.88 -12.17
N PRO A 343 5.01 -10.40 -13.24
CA PRO A 343 5.37 -9.25 -14.05
C PRO A 343 5.06 -7.91 -13.35
N TYR A 344 5.75 -6.85 -13.77
CA TYR A 344 5.43 -5.46 -13.41
C TYR A 344 5.69 -4.53 -14.59
N LEU A 345 5.12 -3.33 -14.54
CA LEU A 345 5.47 -2.25 -15.48
C LEU A 345 6.41 -1.27 -14.80
N VAL A 346 7.31 -0.67 -15.56
CA VAL A 346 8.21 0.39 -15.08
C VAL A 346 8.29 1.52 -16.09
N ASP A 347 8.24 2.76 -15.61
CA ASP A 347 8.41 3.94 -16.46
C ASP A 347 9.86 4.45 -16.52
N GLU A 348 10.11 5.49 -17.31
CA GLU A 348 11.43 6.12 -17.44
C GLU A 348 11.96 6.74 -16.14
N LYS A 349 11.08 6.99 -15.16
CA LYS A 349 11.42 7.57 -13.85
C LYS A 349 11.69 6.49 -12.80
N GLY A 350 11.54 5.22 -13.15
CA GLY A 350 11.71 4.08 -12.25
C GLY A 350 10.49 3.78 -11.38
N ASN A 351 9.32 4.38 -11.64
CA ASN A 351 8.11 4.03 -10.94
C ASN A 351 7.65 2.64 -11.40
N LYS A 352 7.48 1.72 -10.44
CA LYS A 352 6.93 0.38 -10.68
C LYS A 352 5.41 0.36 -10.50
N TYR A 353 4.72 -0.35 -11.39
CA TYR A 353 3.29 -0.59 -11.39
C TYR A 353 3.04 -2.09 -11.40
N MET A 354 2.48 -2.60 -10.31
CA MET A 354 2.38 -4.05 -10.04
C MET A 354 1.14 -4.67 -10.68
N LEU A 355 1.13 -5.99 -10.82
CA LEU A 355 -0.04 -6.75 -11.27
C LEU A 355 -1.18 -6.69 -10.23
N SER A 356 -2.34 -6.19 -10.63
CA SER A 356 -3.58 -6.19 -9.84
C SER A 356 -4.16 -7.59 -9.85
N ASP A 357 -4.04 -8.31 -8.73
CA ASP A 357 -4.21 -9.77 -8.72
C ASP A 357 -5.55 -10.32 -9.22
N ASN A 358 -5.45 -11.58 -9.67
CA ASN A 358 -6.49 -12.59 -9.85
C ASN A 358 -7.58 -12.32 -10.89
N ASP A 359 -7.16 -12.11 -12.14
CA ASP A 359 -7.96 -12.51 -13.30
C ASP A 359 -7.08 -13.22 -14.35
N PHE A 360 -6.33 -14.26 -13.95
CA PHE A 360 -6.10 -15.34 -14.92
C PHE A 360 -7.46 -15.98 -15.16
N LYS A 361 -8.21 -15.37 -16.08
CA LYS A 361 -9.23 -16.10 -16.80
C LYS A 361 -8.48 -17.17 -17.56
N GLU A 362 -9.01 -18.39 -17.50
CA GLU A 362 -8.57 -19.47 -18.37
C GLU A 362 -8.22 -18.90 -19.75
N MET A 363 -7.07 -19.33 -20.25
CA MET A 363 -6.55 -18.85 -21.51
C MET A 363 -7.65 -18.95 -22.56
N ASP A 364 -7.89 -17.83 -23.26
CA ASP A 364 -8.92 -17.85 -24.29
C ASP A 364 -8.50 -18.72 -25.48
N ASP A 365 -9.45 -19.00 -26.38
CA ASP A 365 -9.23 -19.83 -27.57
C ASP A 365 -8.11 -19.28 -28.48
N ASP A 366 -7.77 -18.00 -28.35
CA ASP A 366 -6.69 -17.32 -29.07
C ASP A 366 -5.31 -17.45 -28.39
N LYS A 367 -5.19 -18.30 -27.36
CA LYS A 367 -4.00 -18.44 -26.51
C LYS A 367 -3.58 -17.13 -25.83
N CYS A 368 -4.56 -16.31 -25.41
CA CYS A 368 -4.28 -15.05 -24.75
C CYS A 368 -4.44 -15.12 -23.24
N ILE A 369 -3.51 -14.46 -22.56
CA ILE A 369 -3.57 -14.15 -21.14
C ILE A 369 -4.06 -12.72 -20.98
N ASN A 370 -5.03 -12.52 -20.10
CA ASN A 370 -5.47 -11.20 -19.68
C ASN A 370 -4.81 -10.87 -18.34
N LEU A 371 -4.15 -9.72 -18.25
CA LEU A 371 -3.43 -9.25 -17.08
C LEU A 371 -3.86 -7.81 -16.80
N ASP A 372 -4.10 -7.51 -15.53
CA ASP A 372 -4.39 -6.16 -15.09
C ASP A 372 -3.23 -5.64 -14.23
N PHE A 373 -2.80 -4.40 -14.48
CA PHE A 373 -1.77 -3.74 -13.70
C PHE A 373 -2.33 -2.48 -13.04
N GLN A 374 -1.62 -2.03 -12.01
CA GLN A 374 -1.73 -0.68 -11.49
C GLN A 374 -1.63 0.35 -12.62
N SER A 375 -2.44 1.40 -12.57
CA SER A 375 -2.44 2.43 -13.62
C SER A 375 -1.12 3.20 -13.67
N CYS A 376 -0.86 3.93 -14.75
CA CYS A 376 0.15 4.99 -14.76
C CYS A 376 -0.38 6.29 -15.36
N TYR A 377 -1.71 6.38 -15.51
CA TYR A 377 -2.40 7.39 -16.31
C TYR A 377 -2.01 8.82 -15.96
N PHE A 378 -1.86 9.11 -14.66
CA PHE A 378 -1.59 10.45 -14.15
C PHE A 378 -0.10 10.78 -14.01
N ASN A 379 0.79 9.80 -14.23
CA ASN A 379 2.23 9.99 -14.02
C ASN A 379 2.94 10.66 -15.21
N ASN A 380 2.22 10.94 -16.29
CA ASN A 380 2.73 11.57 -17.52
C ASN A 380 4.02 10.89 -18.02
N SER A 381 4.08 9.56 -17.89
CA SER A 381 5.24 8.77 -18.30
C SER A 381 5.37 8.79 -19.81
N LYS A 382 6.58 9.08 -20.31
CA LYS A 382 6.88 9.08 -21.75
C LYS A 382 7.25 7.70 -22.26
N GLU A 383 7.78 6.85 -21.39
CA GLU A 383 8.12 5.48 -21.72
C GLU A 383 7.54 4.55 -20.68
N LEU A 384 7.11 3.37 -21.13
CA LEU A 384 6.57 2.36 -20.25
C LEU A 384 7.06 1.01 -20.72
N TYR A 385 7.54 0.21 -19.78
CA TYR A 385 8.14 -1.07 -20.09
C TYR A 385 7.48 -2.18 -19.28
N LEU A 386 7.11 -3.26 -19.95
CA LEU A 386 6.71 -4.51 -19.31
C LEU A 386 7.95 -5.31 -18.93
N VAL A 387 8.05 -5.66 -17.67
CA VAL A 387 9.11 -6.51 -17.13
C VAL A 387 8.55 -7.88 -16.78
N ILE A 388 9.15 -8.92 -17.35
CA ILE A 388 8.78 -10.32 -17.14
C ILE A 388 10.02 -11.13 -16.77
N ASN A 389 9.83 -12.26 -16.10
CA ASN A 389 10.92 -13.24 -15.96
C ASN A 389 11.28 -13.81 -17.34
N GLU A 390 12.56 -14.08 -17.55
CA GLU A 390 12.98 -15.04 -18.55
C GLU A 390 12.30 -16.38 -18.22
N LEU A 391 11.56 -16.97 -19.16
CA LEU A 391 10.85 -18.23 -18.97
C LEU A 391 11.56 -19.32 -19.76
N ASN A 392 12.46 -20.06 -19.13
CA ASN A 392 13.13 -21.17 -19.79
C ASN A 392 12.24 -22.42 -19.75
N TYR A 393 11.61 -22.74 -20.89
CA TYR A 393 10.81 -23.96 -21.04
C TYR A 393 11.65 -25.03 -21.70
N ASN A 394 11.98 -26.10 -20.97
CA ASN A 394 12.54 -27.28 -21.59
C ASN A 394 11.37 -28.12 -22.13
N ASN A 395 11.36 -28.43 -23.43
CA ASN A 395 10.32 -29.27 -24.03
C ASN A 395 10.31 -30.62 -23.31
N GLY A 396 9.28 -30.88 -22.48
CA GLY A 396 9.11 -32.14 -21.74
C GLY A 396 9.22 -32.06 -20.22
N SER A 397 9.52 -30.90 -19.61
CA SER A 397 9.48 -30.75 -18.14
C SER A 397 8.46 -29.70 -17.69
N GLN A 398 7.64 -30.04 -16.70
CA GLN A 398 6.76 -29.08 -16.00
C GLN A 398 7.53 -28.12 -15.07
N ASN A 399 8.84 -28.34 -14.91
CA ASN A 399 9.69 -27.57 -14.01
C ASN A 399 10.43 -26.48 -14.78
N PHE A 400 10.36 -25.26 -14.28
CA PHE A 400 11.15 -24.12 -14.73
C PHE A 400 12.58 -24.26 -14.17
N VAL A 401 13.57 -23.91 -14.97
CA VAL A 401 14.98 -23.86 -14.53
C VAL A 401 15.12 -22.72 -13.51
N GLU A 402 15.69 -22.98 -12.33
CA GLU A 402 16.03 -21.94 -11.36
C GLU A 402 17.16 -21.05 -11.90
N ASP A 403 17.07 -19.75 -11.59
CA ASP A 403 17.88 -18.62 -12.09
C ASP A 403 17.65 -18.19 -13.54
N ILE A 404 16.87 -17.11 -13.70
CA ILE A 404 16.55 -16.53 -15.00
C ILE A 404 16.46 -14.99 -14.87
N GLY A 405 16.98 -14.26 -15.87
CA GLY A 405 17.07 -12.80 -15.89
C GLY A 405 15.71 -12.11 -16.08
N GLU A 406 15.69 -10.77 -15.99
CA GLU A 406 14.49 -9.97 -16.30
C GLU A 406 14.54 -9.51 -17.77
N VAL A 407 13.44 -9.71 -18.51
CA VAL A 407 13.27 -9.14 -19.86
C VAL A 407 12.42 -7.89 -19.78
N LYS A 408 12.92 -6.80 -20.36
CA LYS A 408 12.25 -5.49 -20.40
C LYS A 408 11.77 -5.19 -21.81
N ILE A 409 10.45 -5.06 -21.99
CA ILE A 409 9.79 -4.84 -23.27
C ILE A 409 9.20 -3.45 -23.30
N ARG A 410 9.58 -2.62 -24.28
CA ARG A 410 9.01 -1.28 -24.44
C ARG A 410 7.56 -1.35 -24.97
N ILE A 411 6.67 -0.61 -24.32
CA ILE A 411 5.26 -0.46 -24.66
C ILE A 411 4.96 0.94 -25.22
N LYS A 412 5.42 1.95 -24.48
CA LYS A 412 5.28 3.38 -24.77
C LYS A 412 6.65 3.99 -25.05
#